data_AF-A0A9P4LL55-F1
#
_entry.id   AF-A0A9P4LL55-F1
#
_cell.length_a   1.000
_cell.length_b   1.000
_cell.length_c   1.000
_cell.angle_alpha   90.00
_cell.angle_beta   90.00
_cell.angle_gamma   90.00
#
_symmetry.space_group_name_H-M   'P 1'
#
loop_
_entity.id
_entity.type
_entity.pdbx_description
1 polymer ?
#
loop_
_entity_poly.entity_id
_entity_poly.type
_entity_poly.pdbx_seq_one_letter_code
_entity_poly.pdbx_strand_id
1 'polypeptide(L)'
;MTDTLRIAAGVNTTAWALGSSHLAAGLDAGGVIGGVLVGGVIAGIVAFLCGEPGVKYHLSFPMMFRATFGMYGSYFVNAIKLFANFIFCGIQSYWRGLAAKVVIASIFPSFQDMENTLPESAYITTQQLIGFICYIMIFTPLMFIHPSRIQPVLYAAFYAVTAAMFGLFIWAVAANGGASQPKPAKDISAADRSFRILLAISSVAGGWTGSSIRQADWTRFARTKRAPVFNQFIGAPLTVTVTATLGAFATSAVHDMYGKLI
;
A
#
# COMPACT_ATOMS: atom_id res chain seq x y z
N MET A 1 20.24 -1.86 10.90
CA MET A 1 19.02 -1.95 10.10
C MET A 1 19.25 -1.02 8.92
N THR A 2 19.68 -1.57 7.79
CA THR A 2 20.17 -0.81 6.62
C THR A 2 19.03 -0.13 5.87
N ASP A 3 19.30 1.05 5.34
CA ASP A 3 18.35 2.03 4.79
C ASP A 3 17.44 1.50 3.67
N THR A 4 17.82 0.40 3.03
CA THR A 4 17.14 -0.19 1.87
C THR A 4 15.77 -0.81 2.18
N LEU A 5 15.53 -1.30 3.41
CA LEU A 5 14.25 -1.92 3.78
C LEU A 5 13.07 -0.92 3.77
N ARG A 6 13.36 0.39 3.77
CA ARG A 6 12.34 1.45 3.79
C ARG A 6 11.95 1.97 2.41
N ILE A 7 12.82 1.84 1.41
CA ILE A 7 12.46 2.06 0.00
C ILE A 7 11.47 0.99 -0.47
N ALA A 8 11.60 -0.23 0.07
CA ALA A 8 10.68 -1.33 -0.17
C ALA A 8 9.25 -1.09 0.34
N ALA A 9 9.03 -0.16 1.28
CA ALA A 9 7.69 0.17 1.74
C ALA A 9 6.92 1.05 0.74
N GLY A 10 7.60 1.85 -0.08
CA GLY A 10 6.95 2.77 -1.01
C GLY A 10 6.44 2.13 -2.31
N VAL A 11 7.06 1.02 -2.72
CA VAL A 11 6.61 0.19 -3.84
C VAL A 11 5.65 -0.86 -3.31
N ASN A 12 4.36 -0.55 -3.33
CA ASN A 12 3.34 -1.47 -2.84
C ASN A 12 2.03 -1.37 -3.66
N THR A 13 1.24 -2.43 -3.53
CA THR A 13 -0.05 -2.56 -4.21
C THR A 13 -1.08 -1.52 -3.75
N THR A 14 -0.98 -1.03 -2.52
CA THR A 14 -1.88 0.02 -2.00
C THR A 14 -1.65 1.37 -2.68
N ALA A 15 -0.39 1.77 -2.92
CA ALA A 15 -0.04 2.98 -3.64
C ALA A 15 -0.46 2.90 -5.12
N TRP A 16 -0.29 1.73 -5.72
CA TRP A 16 -0.78 1.44 -7.08
C TRP A 16 -2.30 1.58 -7.15
N ALA A 17 -3.02 0.89 -6.25
CA ALA A 17 -4.49 0.93 -6.19
C ALA A 17 -5.05 2.32 -5.88
N LEU A 18 -4.36 3.12 -5.05
CA LEU A 18 -4.74 4.52 -4.79
C LEU A 18 -4.65 5.35 -6.07
N GLY A 19 -3.56 5.22 -6.84
CA GLY A 19 -3.41 5.89 -8.14
C GLY A 19 -4.52 5.52 -9.11
N SER A 20 -4.78 4.21 -9.27
CA SER A 20 -5.84 3.67 -10.13
C SER A 20 -7.24 4.14 -9.70
N SER A 21 -7.54 4.11 -8.40
CA SER A 21 -8.86 4.49 -7.87
C SER A 21 -9.16 5.98 -8.05
N HIS A 22 -8.16 6.84 -7.89
CA HIS A 22 -8.34 8.29 -8.11
C HIS A 22 -8.47 8.64 -9.59
N LEU A 23 -7.80 7.91 -10.49
CA LEU A 23 -8.03 8.04 -11.92
C LEU A 23 -9.42 7.54 -12.32
N ALA A 24 -9.87 6.42 -11.76
CA ALA A 24 -11.22 5.89 -11.97
C ALA A 24 -12.32 6.81 -11.41
N ALA A 25 -12.01 7.57 -10.36
CA ALA A 25 -12.88 8.64 -9.89
C ALA A 25 -13.02 9.77 -10.92
N GLY A 26 -12.18 9.85 -11.95
CA GLY A 26 -12.22 10.87 -13.01
C GLY A 26 -11.28 12.05 -12.77
N LEU A 27 -10.36 11.94 -11.82
CA LEU A 27 -9.33 12.96 -11.64
C LEU A 27 -8.34 12.90 -12.81
N ASP A 28 -7.82 14.04 -13.24
CA ASP A 28 -6.75 14.09 -14.23
C ASP A 28 -5.45 13.50 -13.65
N ALA A 29 -4.60 12.94 -14.51
CA ALA A 29 -3.32 12.36 -14.09
C ALA A 29 -2.47 13.36 -13.28
N GLY A 30 -2.47 14.64 -13.64
CA GLY A 30 -1.78 15.70 -12.91
C GLY A 30 -2.32 15.88 -11.50
N GLY A 31 -3.64 15.93 -11.34
CA GLY A 31 -4.33 15.98 -10.05
C GLY A 31 -4.08 14.75 -9.17
N VAL A 32 -4.02 13.56 -9.75
CA VAL A 32 -3.70 12.32 -9.01
C VAL A 32 -2.27 12.37 -8.50
N ILE A 33 -1.30 12.66 -9.38
CA ILE A 33 0.13 12.70 -9.04
C ILE A 33 0.40 13.80 -8.00
N GLY A 34 -0.16 15.00 -8.20
CA GLY A 34 -0.03 16.11 -7.26
C GLY A 34 -0.67 15.81 -5.91
N GLY A 35 -1.87 15.24 -5.89
CA GLY A 35 -2.56 14.86 -4.65
C GLY A 35 -1.81 13.78 -3.86
N VAL A 36 -1.28 12.78 -4.55
CA VAL A 36 -0.46 11.72 -3.94
C VAL A 36 0.86 12.27 -3.40
N LEU A 37 1.53 13.15 -4.14
CA LEU A 37 2.77 13.77 -3.69
C LEU A 37 2.53 14.60 -2.42
N VAL A 38 1.52 15.46 -2.41
CA VAL A 38 1.19 16.30 -1.24
C VAL A 38 0.78 15.44 -0.05
N GLY A 39 -0.08 14.43 -0.24
CA GLY A 39 -0.45 13.50 0.82
C GLY A 39 0.75 12.71 1.37
N GLY A 40 1.67 12.31 0.48
CA GLY A 40 2.91 11.62 0.84
C GLY A 40 3.85 12.52 1.65
N VAL A 41 3.99 13.79 1.28
CA VAL A 41 4.79 14.77 2.05
C VAL A 41 4.21 14.99 3.44
N ILE A 42 2.88 15.14 3.57
CA ILE A 42 2.20 15.27 4.86
C ILE A 42 2.46 14.02 5.72
N ALA A 43 2.28 12.82 5.15
CA ALA A 43 2.55 11.57 5.85
C ALA A 43 4.03 11.43 6.26
N GLY A 44 4.95 11.94 5.44
CA GLY A 44 6.39 11.99 5.71
C GLY A 44 6.76 12.91 6.89
N ILE A 45 6.13 14.10 6.96
CA ILE A 45 6.26 15.01 8.11
C ILE A 45 5.78 14.32 9.39
N VAL A 46 4.60 13.68 9.35
CA VAL A 46 4.05 12.98 10.50
C VAL A 46 4.95 11.81 10.91
N ALA A 47 5.47 11.05 9.96
CA ALA A 47 6.41 9.95 10.23
C ALA A 47 7.69 10.46 10.90
N PHE A 48 8.23 11.60 10.45
CA PHE A 48 9.39 12.22 11.06
C PHE A 48 9.13 12.61 12.52
N LEU A 49 8.04 13.35 12.77
CA LEU A 49 7.68 13.79 14.13
C LEU A 49 7.43 12.61 15.08
N CYS A 50 6.72 11.57 14.62
CA CYS A 50 6.48 10.37 15.42
C CYS A 50 7.73 9.47 15.54
N GLY A 51 8.70 9.59 14.63
CA GLY A 51 9.92 8.80 14.62
C GLY A 51 11.05 9.36 15.48
N GLU A 52 11.07 10.66 15.74
CA GLU A 52 12.13 11.35 16.49
C GLU A 52 12.32 10.84 17.93
N PRO A 53 11.28 10.61 18.73
CA PRO A 53 11.45 10.08 20.09
C PRO A 53 12.09 8.69 20.11
N GLY A 54 11.80 7.87 19.11
CA GLY A 54 12.43 6.55 18.94
C GLY A 54 13.93 6.65 18.65
N VAL A 55 14.38 7.67 17.90
CA VAL A 55 15.80 7.89 17.62
C VAL A 55 16.56 8.45 18.81
N LYS A 56 15.97 9.43 19.52
CA LYS A 56 16.68 10.17 20.57
C LYS A 56 16.70 9.44 21.90
N TYR A 57 15.62 8.73 22.22
CA TYR A 57 15.40 8.11 23.53
C TYR A 57 15.22 6.58 23.47
N HIS A 58 15.32 5.97 22.29
CA HIS A 58 15.10 4.53 22.07
C HIS A 58 13.74 4.01 22.60
N LEU A 59 12.75 4.90 22.65
CA LEU A 59 11.41 4.59 23.14
C LEU A 59 10.59 3.88 22.06
N SER A 60 9.77 2.93 22.49
CA SER A 60 8.78 2.28 21.65
C SER A 60 7.49 3.10 21.58
N PHE A 61 6.69 2.82 20.55
CA PHE A 61 5.37 3.40 20.34
C PHE A 61 4.45 3.37 21.58
N PRO A 62 4.26 2.22 22.28
CA PRO A 62 3.41 2.20 23.48
C PRO A 62 3.96 3.05 24.63
N MET A 63 5.28 3.29 24.70
CA MET A 63 5.84 4.18 25.71
C MET A 63 5.48 5.64 25.45
N MET A 64 5.44 6.06 24.18
CA MET A 64 5.02 7.41 23.81
C MET A 64 3.58 7.69 24.24
N PHE A 65 2.66 6.72 24.09
CA PHE A 65 1.28 6.89 24.56
C PHE A 65 1.15 6.99 26.07
N ARG A 66 2.00 6.29 26.83
CA ARG A 66 2.03 6.42 28.29
C ARG A 66 2.49 7.81 28.71
N ALA A 67 3.42 8.41 27.98
CA ALA A 67 3.87 9.78 28.24
C ALA A 67 2.78 10.82 27.93
N THR A 68 1.98 10.64 26.88
CA THR A 68 0.94 11.60 26.48
C THR A 68 -0.38 11.43 27.25
N PHE A 69 -0.86 10.20 27.42
CA PHE A 69 -2.21 9.90 27.95
C PHE A 69 -2.18 9.33 29.37
N GLY A 70 -0.99 9.23 29.99
CA GLY A 70 -0.81 8.58 31.28
C GLY A 70 -0.95 7.05 31.21
N MET A 71 -0.81 6.40 32.37
CA MET A 71 -0.79 4.94 32.46
C MET A 71 -2.14 4.32 32.04
N TYR A 72 -3.25 4.82 32.57
CA TYR A 72 -4.59 4.30 32.29
C TYR A 72 -5.10 4.68 30.89
N GLY A 73 -4.83 5.91 30.43
CA GLY A 73 -5.25 6.35 29.08
C GLY A 73 -4.52 5.62 27.95
N SER A 74 -3.29 5.14 28.19
CA SER A 74 -2.53 4.38 27.19
C SER A 74 -3.20 3.07 26.76
N TYR A 75 -3.94 2.40 27.66
CA TYR A 75 -4.61 1.14 27.35
C TYR A 75 -5.73 1.33 26.33
N PHE A 76 -6.49 2.42 26.46
CA PHE A 76 -7.57 2.74 25.52
C PHE A 76 -7.04 3.01 24.10
N VAL A 77 -6.00 3.83 23.98
CA VAL A 77 -5.39 4.14 22.67
C VAL A 77 -4.75 2.91 22.04
N ASN A 78 -4.09 2.07 22.85
CA ASN A 78 -3.53 0.80 22.38
C ASN A 78 -4.62 -0.18 21.89
N ALA A 79 -5.77 -0.25 22.58
CA ALA A 79 -6.89 -1.10 22.17
C ALA A 79 -7.48 -0.68 20.81
N ILE A 80 -7.73 0.63 20.61
CA ILE A 80 -8.17 1.17 19.31
C ILE A 80 -7.16 0.83 18.22
N LYS A 81 -5.86 0.99 18.52
CA LYS A 81 -4.83 0.73 17.53
C LYS A 81 -4.71 -0.74 17.16
N LEU A 82 -4.85 -1.63 18.14
CA LEU A 82 -4.87 -3.07 17.93
C LEU A 82 -6.04 -3.45 17.01
N PHE A 83 -7.23 -2.94 17.29
CA PHE A 83 -8.43 -3.17 16.47
C PHE A 83 -8.24 -2.70 15.02
N ALA A 84 -7.72 -1.48 14.81
CA ALA A 84 -7.43 -0.96 13.48
C ALA A 84 -6.40 -1.82 12.72
N ASN A 85 -5.40 -2.36 13.42
CA ASN A 85 -4.38 -3.22 12.81
C ASN A 85 -4.94 -4.60 12.42
N PHE A 86 -5.90 -5.15 13.18
CA PHE A 86 -6.62 -6.37 12.79
C PHE A 86 -7.42 -6.18 11.50
N ILE A 87 -8.16 -5.07 11.39
CA ILE A 87 -8.91 -4.74 10.16
C ILE A 87 -7.95 -4.61 8.98
N PHE A 88 -6.86 -3.86 9.12
CA PHE A 88 -5.90 -3.67 8.05
C PHE A 88 -5.22 -4.98 7.65
N CYS A 89 -4.91 -5.86 8.61
CA CYS A 89 -4.39 -7.20 8.35
C CYS A 89 -5.40 -8.04 7.54
N GLY A 90 -6.68 -7.97 7.89
CA GLY A 90 -7.76 -8.65 7.16
C GLY A 90 -7.87 -8.18 5.71
N ILE A 91 -7.90 -6.87 5.49
CA ILE A 91 -7.92 -6.29 4.13
C ILE A 91 -6.70 -6.77 3.34
N GLN A 92 -5.49 -6.65 3.89
CA GLN A 92 -4.29 -7.09 3.16
C GLN A 92 -4.26 -8.60 2.90
N SER A 93 -4.82 -9.41 3.78
CA SER A 93 -4.94 -10.86 3.58
C SER A 93 -5.91 -11.20 2.45
N TYR A 94 -7.00 -10.44 2.31
CA TYR A 94 -7.94 -10.57 1.20
C TYR A 94 -7.28 -10.29 -0.15
N TRP A 95 -6.56 -9.16 -0.28
CA TRP A 95 -5.82 -8.82 -1.51
C TRP A 95 -4.79 -9.90 -1.89
N ARG A 96 -4.15 -10.51 -0.88
CA ARG A 96 -3.21 -11.61 -1.09
C ARG A 96 -3.90 -12.93 -1.47
N GLY A 97 -5.10 -13.18 -0.95
CA GLY A 97 -5.94 -14.31 -1.37
C GLY A 97 -6.35 -14.20 -2.85
N LEU A 98 -6.68 -12.99 -3.32
CA LEU A 98 -6.94 -12.72 -4.74
C LEU A 98 -5.70 -13.01 -5.60
N ALA A 99 -4.53 -12.54 -5.18
CA ALA A 99 -3.28 -12.83 -5.88
C ALA A 99 -2.96 -14.35 -5.90
N ALA A 100 -3.17 -15.05 -4.78
CA ALA A 100 -2.97 -16.50 -4.69
C ALA A 100 -3.90 -17.27 -5.65
N LYS A 101 -5.16 -16.84 -5.78
CA LYS A 101 -6.07 -17.38 -6.80
C LYS A 101 -5.48 -17.27 -8.20
N VAL A 102 -4.95 -16.10 -8.57
CA VAL A 102 -4.36 -15.89 -9.92
C VAL A 102 -3.18 -16.81 -10.14
N VAL A 103 -2.29 -16.97 -9.15
CA VAL A 103 -1.14 -17.88 -9.25
C VAL A 103 -1.58 -19.34 -9.41
N ILE A 104 -2.55 -19.79 -8.61
CA ILE A 104 -3.08 -21.16 -8.70
C ILE A 104 -3.73 -21.39 -10.07
N ALA A 105 -4.51 -20.41 -10.56
CA ALA A 105 -5.10 -20.47 -11.89
C ALA A 105 -4.07 -20.50 -13.03
N SER A 106 -2.93 -19.84 -12.88
CA SER A 106 -1.85 -19.89 -13.87
C SER A 106 -1.15 -21.25 -13.92
N ILE A 107 -1.10 -21.97 -12.79
CA ILE A 107 -0.52 -23.34 -12.72
C ILE A 107 -1.54 -24.39 -13.18
N PHE A 108 -2.80 -24.22 -12.77
CA PHE A 108 -3.91 -25.11 -13.08
C PHE A 108 -5.04 -24.33 -13.75
N PRO A 109 -5.09 -24.30 -15.09
CA PRO A 109 -6.16 -23.59 -15.82
C PRO A 109 -7.57 -24.06 -15.45
N SER A 110 -7.73 -25.35 -15.14
CA SER A 110 -8.99 -25.95 -14.67
C SER A 110 -9.55 -25.31 -13.39
N PHE A 111 -8.74 -24.58 -12.63
CA PHE A 111 -9.18 -23.88 -11.42
C PHE A 111 -9.95 -22.58 -11.74
N GLN A 112 -9.81 -22.03 -12.96
CA GLN A 112 -10.60 -20.87 -13.43
C GLN A 112 -12.06 -21.25 -13.68
N ASP A 113 -12.31 -22.47 -14.16
CA ASP A 113 -13.64 -22.94 -14.56
C ASP A 113 -14.42 -23.60 -13.42
N MET A 114 -13.87 -23.59 -12.20
CA MET A 114 -14.51 -24.26 -11.06
C MET A 114 -15.80 -23.53 -10.66
N GLU A 115 -16.92 -24.27 -10.64
CA GLU A 115 -18.24 -23.74 -10.28
C GLU A 115 -18.25 -23.15 -8.86
N ASN A 116 -18.95 -22.02 -8.71
CA ASN A 116 -19.09 -21.38 -7.42
C ASN A 116 -20.12 -22.11 -6.57
N THR A 117 -19.67 -22.79 -5.51
CA THR A 117 -20.54 -23.49 -4.55
C THR A 117 -21.06 -22.58 -3.43
N LEU A 118 -20.62 -21.32 -3.37
CA LEU A 118 -21.10 -20.32 -2.41
C LEU A 118 -22.31 -19.54 -2.95
N PRO A 119 -23.30 -19.21 -2.09
CA PRO A 119 -24.43 -18.38 -2.49
C PRO A 119 -23.97 -16.98 -2.92
N GLU A 120 -24.63 -16.41 -3.93
CA GLU A 120 -24.28 -15.07 -4.46
C GLU A 120 -24.33 -13.96 -3.41
N SER A 121 -25.12 -14.15 -2.33
CA SER A 121 -25.19 -13.24 -1.18
C SER A 121 -23.87 -13.12 -0.40
N ALA A 122 -22.92 -14.03 -0.60
CA ALA A 122 -21.63 -14.00 0.09
C ALA A 122 -20.62 -13.02 -0.51
N TYR A 123 -20.90 -12.44 -1.69
CA TYR A 123 -19.99 -11.56 -2.45
C TYR A 123 -18.56 -12.11 -2.65
N ILE A 124 -18.37 -13.42 -2.44
CA ILE A 124 -17.09 -14.15 -2.52
C ILE A 124 -17.31 -15.38 -3.38
N THR A 125 -16.34 -15.66 -4.25
CA THR A 125 -16.32 -16.90 -5.03
C THR A 125 -15.54 -17.99 -4.31
N THR A 126 -15.90 -19.24 -4.53
CA THR A 126 -15.21 -20.43 -3.96
C THR A 126 -13.71 -20.41 -4.25
N GLN A 127 -13.34 -19.99 -5.46
CA GLN A 127 -11.95 -19.85 -5.89
C GLN A 127 -11.18 -18.80 -5.05
N GLN A 128 -11.83 -17.70 -4.68
CA GLN A 128 -11.23 -16.66 -3.82
C GLN A 128 -11.07 -17.14 -2.38
N LEU A 129 -12.04 -17.89 -1.86
CA LEU A 129 -11.97 -18.48 -0.52
C LEU A 129 -10.81 -19.48 -0.42
N ILE A 130 -10.64 -20.35 -1.42
CA ILE A 130 -9.52 -21.30 -1.47
C ILE A 130 -8.18 -20.55 -1.55
N GLY A 131 -8.07 -19.54 -2.42
CA GLY A 131 -6.87 -18.70 -2.50
C GLY A 131 -6.52 -18.03 -1.16
N PHE A 132 -7.54 -17.55 -0.44
CA PHE A 132 -7.37 -16.97 0.90
C PHE A 132 -6.90 -17.98 1.95
N ILE A 133 -7.50 -19.18 1.98
CA ILE A 133 -7.10 -20.26 2.91
C ILE A 133 -5.65 -20.68 2.63
N CYS A 134 -5.29 -20.91 1.36
CA CYS A 134 -3.93 -21.24 0.97
C CYS A 134 -2.94 -20.16 1.41
N TYR A 135 -3.29 -18.88 1.22
CA TYR A 135 -2.47 -17.77 1.69
C TYR A 135 -2.29 -17.78 3.22
N ILE A 136 -3.37 -17.94 4.00
CA ILE A 136 -3.28 -17.99 5.47
C ILE A 136 -2.41 -19.16 5.94
N MET A 137 -2.58 -20.35 5.34
CA MET A 137 -1.79 -21.52 5.71
C MET A 137 -0.29 -21.33 5.45
N ILE A 138 0.08 -20.62 4.38
CA ILE A 138 1.49 -20.31 4.08
C ILE A 138 2.00 -19.15 4.95
N PHE A 139 1.17 -18.13 5.18
CA PHE A 139 1.58 -16.91 5.87
C PHE A 139 1.72 -17.08 7.39
N THR A 140 0.85 -17.89 8.01
CA THR A 140 0.88 -18.14 9.46
C THR A 140 2.22 -18.70 9.97
N PRO A 141 2.83 -19.74 9.37
CA PRO A 141 4.13 -20.23 9.81
C PRO A 141 5.27 -19.23 9.58
N LEU A 142 5.19 -18.43 8.50
CA LEU A 142 6.16 -17.35 8.23
C LEU A 142 6.14 -16.27 9.33
N MET A 143 5.01 -16.04 9.99
CA MET A 143 4.89 -15.06 11.06
C MET A 143 5.70 -15.42 12.32
N PHE A 144 5.97 -16.71 12.56
CA PHE A 144 6.78 -17.15 13.70
C PHE A 144 8.28 -16.98 13.50
N ILE A 145 8.74 -16.65 12.29
CA ILE A 145 10.16 -16.44 12.02
C ILE A 145 10.56 -15.03 12.50
N HIS A 146 11.66 -14.96 13.26
CA HIS A 146 12.15 -13.71 13.80
C HIS A 146 12.50 -12.71 12.65
N PRO A 147 12.11 -11.42 12.75
CA PRO A 147 12.29 -10.42 11.69
C PRO A 147 13.73 -10.24 11.19
N SER A 148 14.74 -10.58 12.01
CA SER A 148 16.15 -10.51 11.60
C SER A 148 16.53 -11.54 10.53
N ARG A 149 15.86 -12.70 10.48
CA ARG A 149 16.17 -13.77 9.51
C ARG A 149 15.35 -13.68 8.23
N ILE A 150 14.26 -12.92 8.24
CA ILE A 150 13.37 -12.69 7.08
C ILE A 150 13.93 -11.63 6.11
N GLN A 151 14.91 -10.82 6.52
CA GLN A 151 15.47 -9.73 5.70
C GLN A 151 15.89 -10.13 4.28
N PRO A 152 16.65 -11.22 4.02
CA PRO A 152 17.01 -11.62 2.66
C PRO A 152 15.79 -11.97 1.80
N VAL A 153 14.77 -12.62 2.39
CA VAL A 153 13.52 -12.95 1.70
C VAL A 153 12.74 -11.68 1.34
N LEU A 154 12.76 -10.66 2.21
CA LEU A 154 12.14 -9.36 1.92
C LEU A 154 12.86 -8.62 0.77
N TYR A 155 14.18 -8.72 0.68
CA TYR A 155 14.92 -8.12 -0.43
C TYR A 155 14.58 -8.82 -1.75
N ALA A 156 14.57 -10.16 -1.78
CA ALA A 156 14.16 -10.91 -2.96
C ALA A 156 12.72 -10.57 -3.40
N ALA A 157 11.79 -10.51 -2.44
CA ALA A 157 10.41 -10.11 -2.70
C ALA A 157 10.30 -8.67 -3.24
N PHE A 158 11.10 -7.74 -2.71
CA PHE A 158 11.12 -6.36 -3.21
C PHE A 158 11.57 -6.26 -4.67
N TYR A 159 12.66 -6.94 -5.04
CA TYR A 159 13.13 -6.96 -6.42
C TYR A 159 12.11 -7.62 -7.36
N ALA A 160 11.49 -8.72 -6.93
CA ALA A 160 10.45 -9.40 -7.69
C ALA A 160 9.21 -8.51 -7.91
N VAL A 161 8.73 -7.83 -6.87
CA VAL A 161 7.58 -6.91 -6.96
C VAL A 161 7.91 -5.73 -7.86
N THR A 162 9.09 -5.13 -7.69
CA THR A 162 9.53 -4.01 -8.53
C THR A 162 9.60 -4.41 -10.00
N ALA A 163 10.20 -5.57 -10.30
CA ALA A 163 10.26 -6.11 -11.66
C ALA A 163 8.87 -6.40 -12.22
N ALA A 164 7.96 -6.96 -11.42
CA ALA A 164 6.58 -7.22 -11.83
C ALA A 164 5.81 -5.92 -12.14
N MET A 165 6.00 -4.86 -11.37
CA MET A 165 5.32 -3.58 -11.57
C MET A 165 5.81 -2.88 -12.84
N PHE A 166 7.12 -2.84 -13.08
CA PHE A 166 7.66 -2.34 -14.35
C PHE A 166 7.27 -3.24 -15.53
N GLY A 167 7.26 -4.56 -15.35
CA GLY A 167 6.82 -5.51 -16.37
C GLY A 167 5.36 -5.31 -16.79
N LEU A 168 4.46 -5.15 -15.82
CA LEU A 168 3.04 -4.85 -16.06
C LEU A 168 2.86 -3.50 -16.76
N PHE A 169 3.62 -2.48 -16.34
CA PHE A 169 3.58 -1.17 -17.00
C PHE A 169 4.06 -1.24 -18.45
N ILE A 170 5.20 -1.90 -18.72
CA ILE A 170 5.74 -2.06 -20.07
C ILE A 170 4.76 -2.85 -20.95
N TRP A 171 4.19 -3.94 -20.43
CA TRP A 171 3.18 -4.73 -21.13
C TRP A 171 1.94 -3.88 -21.47
N ALA A 172 1.40 -3.14 -20.49
CA ALA A 172 0.20 -2.32 -20.70
C ALA A 172 0.44 -1.23 -21.75
N VAL A 173 1.60 -0.56 -21.72
CA VAL A 173 1.96 0.48 -22.71
C VAL A 173 2.19 -0.11 -24.10
N ALA A 174 2.87 -1.26 -24.20
CA ALA A 174 3.12 -1.93 -25.47
C ALA A 174 1.82 -2.46 -26.09
N ALA A 175 0.93 -3.04 -25.29
CA ALA A 175 -0.34 -3.57 -25.74
C ALA A 175 -1.35 -2.48 -26.15
N ASN A 176 -1.23 -1.26 -25.60
CA ASN A 176 -2.01 -0.10 -26.01
C ASN A 176 -1.46 0.65 -27.24
N GLY A 177 -0.38 0.14 -27.87
CA GLY A 177 0.22 0.76 -29.06
C GLY A 177 1.00 2.05 -28.79
N GLY A 178 1.32 2.36 -27.53
CA GLY A 178 2.10 3.54 -27.13
C GLY A 178 1.63 4.17 -25.82
N ALA A 179 2.36 5.19 -25.36
CA ALA A 179 2.00 5.95 -24.17
C ALA A 179 0.83 6.90 -24.48
N SER A 180 -0.41 6.46 -24.27
CA SER A 180 -1.56 7.36 -24.26
C SER A 180 -1.53 8.21 -22.97
N GLN A 181 -1.86 9.50 -23.08
CA GLN A 181 -2.08 10.30 -21.87
C GLN A 181 -3.34 9.79 -21.17
N PRO A 182 -3.31 9.60 -19.84
CA PRO A 182 -4.49 9.17 -19.10
C PRO A 182 -5.59 10.20 -19.26
N LYS A 183 -6.60 9.89 -20.06
CA LYS A 183 -7.79 10.73 -20.16
C LYS A 183 -8.59 10.58 -18.87
N PRO A 184 -9.12 11.68 -18.29
CA PRO A 184 -10.02 11.59 -17.16
C PRO A 184 -11.21 10.69 -17.51
N ALA A 185 -11.55 9.75 -16.64
CA ALA A 185 -12.67 8.82 -16.85
C ALA A 185 -14.05 9.52 -16.98
N LYS A 186 -14.16 10.76 -16.48
CA LYS A 186 -15.36 11.59 -16.52
C LYS A 186 -14.96 13.06 -16.62
N ASP A 187 -15.68 13.85 -17.41
CA ASP A 187 -15.62 15.31 -17.32
C ASP A 187 -16.28 15.76 -16.02
N ILE A 188 -15.52 16.46 -15.18
CA ILE A 188 -15.98 16.91 -13.86
C ILE A 188 -15.92 18.43 -13.80
N SER A 189 -16.89 19.04 -13.11
CA SER A 189 -16.89 20.47 -12.82
C SER A 189 -15.63 20.87 -12.03
N ALA A 190 -15.20 22.13 -12.17
CA ALA A 190 -14.01 22.66 -11.50
C ALA A 190 -14.09 22.52 -9.96
N ALA A 191 -15.28 22.70 -9.37
CA ALA A 191 -15.49 22.56 -7.93
C ALA A 191 -15.31 21.11 -7.45
N ASP A 192 -15.87 20.15 -8.19
CA ASP A 192 -15.74 18.73 -7.90
C ASP A 192 -14.30 18.24 -8.07
N ARG A 193 -13.57 18.79 -9.04
CA ARG A 193 -12.14 18.48 -9.23
C ARG A 193 -11.32 18.87 -8.01
N SER A 194 -11.49 20.08 -7.48
CA SER A 194 -10.81 20.52 -6.25
C SER A 194 -11.16 19.66 -5.05
N PHE A 195 -12.44 19.32 -4.86
CA PHE A 195 -12.87 18.45 -3.77
C PHE A 195 -12.25 17.05 -3.86
N ARG A 196 -12.17 16.48 -5.07
CA ARG A 196 -11.58 15.15 -5.29
C ARG A 196 -10.06 15.14 -5.14
N ILE A 197 -9.37 16.24 -5.46
CA ILE A 197 -7.94 16.42 -5.14
C ILE A 197 -7.74 16.40 -3.62
N LEU A 198 -8.55 17.15 -2.86
CA LEU A 198 -8.50 17.14 -1.40
C LEU A 198 -8.79 15.74 -0.83
N LEU A 199 -9.75 15.03 -1.40
CA LEU A 199 -10.06 13.65 -1.02
C LEU A 199 -8.89 12.70 -1.31
N ALA A 200 -8.18 12.89 -2.42
CA ALA A 200 -6.98 12.12 -2.75
C ALA A 200 -5.85 12.38 -1.76
N ILE A 201 -5.60 13.66 -1.43
CA ILE A 201 -4.60 14.05 -0.40
C ILE A 201 -4.96 13.41 0.94
N SER A 202 -6.22 13.51 1.36
CA SER A 202 -6.69 12.94 2.63
C SER A 202 -6.61 11.42 2.65
N SER A 203 -6.95 10.75 1.55
CA SER A 203 -6.87 9.28 1.43
C SER A 203 -5.44 8.78 1.56
N VAL A 204 -4.50 9.44 0.88
CA VAL A 204 -3.07 9.12 0.93
C VAL A 204 -2.52 9.43 2.33
N ALA A 205 -2.75 10.64 2.85
CA ALA A 205 -2.30 11.02 4.17
C ALA A 205 -2.86 10.08 5.26
N GLY A 206 -4.15 9.75 5.21
CA GLY A 206 -4.80 8.86 6.17
C GLY A 206 -4.28 7.43 6.12
N GLY A 207 -4.11 6.88 4.91
CA GLY A 207 -3.61 5.51 4.71
C GLY A 207 -2.19 5.32 5.25
N TRP A 208 -1.33 6.32 5.09
CA TRP A 208 0.07 6.26 5.48
C TRP A 208 0.32 6.68 6.92
N THR A 209 -0.43 7.66 7.44
CA THR A 209 -0.31 8.15 8.83
C THR A 209 -0.54 7.03 9.86
N GLY A 210 -1.44 6.09 9.57
CA GLY A 210 -1.67 4.92 10.41
C GLY A 210 -0.41 4.07 10.63
N SER A 211 0.50 4.04 9.66
CA SER A 211 1.81 3.37 9.80
C SER A 211 2.87 4.27 10.43
N SER A 212 2.84 5.57 10.10
CA SER A 212 3.76 6.61 10.60
C SER A 212 3.78 6.73 12.12
N ILE A 213 2.65 6.54 12.81
CA ILE A 213 2.64 6.65 14.27
C ILE A 213 3.48 5.57 14.97
N ARG A 214 3.63 4.38 14.35
CA ARG A 214 4.45 3.27 14.88
C ARG A 214 5.91 3.35 14.44
N GLN A 215 6.30 4.45 13.81
CA GLN A 215 7.64 4.61 13.27
C GLN A 215 8.72 4.56 14.37
N ALA A 216 8.39 4.97 15.60
CA ALA A 216 9.26 4.86 16.77
C ALA A 216 9.78 3.43 17.04
N ASP A 217 8.96 2.40 16.79
CA ASP A 217 9.34 1.00 17.01
C ASP A 217 10.46 0.55 16.07
N TRP A 218 10.56 1.19 14.90
CA TRP A 218 11.59 0.95 13.91
C TRP A 218 12.80 1.87 14.11
N THR A 219 12.56 3.15 14.42
CA THR A 219 13.63 4.12 14.57
C THR A 219 14.48 3.91 15.82
N ARG A 220 13.97 3.23 16.86
CA ARG A 220 14.77 2.81 18.02
C ARG A 220 15.96 1.91 17.68
N PHE A 221 15.91 1.21 16.55
CA PHE A 221 16.97 0.34 16.04
C PHE A 221 17.86 1.02 14.99
N ALA A 222 17.67 2.32 14.74
CA ALA A 222 18.49 3.07 13.81
C ALA A 222 19.91 3.24 14.38
N ARG A 223 20.93 3.01 13.55
CA ARG A 223 22.33 3.19 13.92
C ARG A 223 22.75 4.66 13.98
N THR A 224 22.06 5.53 13.22
CA THR A 224 22.43 6.94 13.05
C THR A 224 21.20 7.83 13.16
N LYS A 225 21.34 8.98 13.85
CA LYS A 225 20.23 9.91 14.11
C LYS A 225 19.57 10.49 12.84
N ARG A 226 20.33 10.61 11.74
CA ARG A 226 19.84 11.17 10.46
C ARG A 226 19.38 10.14 9.43
N ALA A 227 19.68 8.86 9.63
CA ALA A 227 19.30 7.79 8.69
C ALA A 227 17.78 7.72 8.41
N PRO A 228 16.88 7.96 9.40
CA PRO A 228 15.45 7.98 9.13
C PRO A 228 14.97 9.19 8.33
N VAL A 229 15.67 10.32 8.39
CA VAL A 229 15.15 11.63 7.93
C VAL A 229 15.06 11.68 6.41
N PHE A 230 16.15 11.36 5.73
CA PHE A 230 16.20 11.34 4.27
C PHE A 230 15.17 10.35 3.68
N ASN A 231 15.07 9.17 4.28
CA ASN A 231 14.17 8.12 3.82
C ASN A 231 12.68 8.49 4.02
N GLN A 232 12.34 9.26 5.04
CA GLN A 232 10.95 9.64 5.34
C GLN A 232 10.47 10.85 4.54
N PHE A 233 11.34 11.83 4.30
CA PHE A 233 10.97 13.05 3.58
C PHE A 233 11.11 12.93 2.07
N ILE A 234 12.08 12.15 1.58
CA ILE A 234 12.39 12.08 0.15
C ILE A 234 12.09 10.68 -0.37
N GLY A 235 12.60 9.64 0.30
CA GLY A 235 12.44 8.26 -0.15
C GLY A 235 10.97 7.82 -0.26
N ALA A 236 10.20 7.99 0.82
CA ALA A 236 8.81 7.52 0.87
C ALA A 236 7.87 8.30 -0.06
N PRO A 237 7.83 9.64 -0.09
CA PRO A 237 6.91 10.36 -0.98
C PRO A 237 7.24 10.14 -2.45
N LEU A 238 8.52 10.08 -2.81
CA LEU A 238 8.94 9.91 -4.20
C LEU A 238 8.62 8.50 -4.72
N THR A 239 8.91 7.46 -3.95
CA THR A 239 8.59 6.06 -4.34
C THR A 239 7.09 5.81 -4.45
N VAL A 240 6.29 6.37 -3.54
CA VAL A 240 4.82 6.30 -3.59
C VAL A 240 4.28 7.04 -4.81
N THR A 241 4.83 8.23 -5.11
CA THR A 241 4.41 9.03 -6.28
C THR A 241 4.74 8.32 -7.59
N VAL A 242 5.95 7.77 -7.72
CA VAL A 242 6.34 6.97 -8.91
C VAL A 242 5.42 5.76 -9.05
N THR A 243 5.16 5.04 -7.97
CA THR A 243 4.30 3.86 -7.97
C THR A 243 2.85 4.19 -8.36
N ALA A 244 2.28 5.26 -7.79
CA ALA A 244 0.94 5.71 -8.12
C ALA A 244 0.84 6.22 -9.57
N THR A 245 1.90 6.84 -10.08
CA THR A 245 2.00 7.26 -11.48
C THR A 245 1.93 6.04 -12.39
N LEU A 246 2.79 5.05 -12.18
CA LEU A 246 2.78 3.80 -12.97
C LEU A 246 1.41 3.11 -12.93
N GLY A 247 0.75 3.08 -11.76
CA GLY A 247 -0.60 2.52 -11.62
C GLY A 247 -1.66 3.29 -12.40
N ALA A 248 -1.64 4.62 -12.36
CA ALA A 248 -2.57 5.45 -13.11
C ALA A 248 -2.42 5.22 -14.63
N PHE A 249 -1.19 5.23 -15.15
CA PHE A 249 -0.93 4.99 -16.57
C PHE A 249 -1.31 3.55 -16.99
N ALA A 250 -1.00 2.54 -16.17
CA ALA A 250 -1.39 1.16 -16.45
C ALA A 250 -2.92 0.99 -16.48
N THR A 251 -3.65 1.59 -15.53
CA THR A 251 -5.13 1.57 -15.52
C THR A 251 -5.72 2.28 -16.74
N SER A 252 -5.12 3.38 -17.19
CA SER A 252 -5.56 4.05 -18.42
C SER A 252 -5.37 3.17 -19.65
N ALA A 253 -4.22 2.50 -19.78
CA ALA A 253 -3.94 1.62 -20.90
C ALA A 253 -4.89 0.41 -20.92
N VAL A 254 -5.20 -0.17 -19.75
CA VAL A 254 -6.17 -1.26 -19.64
C VAL A 254 -7.60 -0.78 -19.97
N HIS A 255 -7.97 0.43 -19.57
CA HIS A 255 -9.26 1.02 -19.95
C HIS A 255 -9.39 1.19 -21.47
N ASP A 256 -8.36 1.69 -22.14
CA ASP A 256 -8.35 1.84 -23.61
C ASP A 256 -8.49 0.47 -24.32
N MET A 257 -7.87 -0.57 -23.77
CA MET A 257 -7.90 -1.93 -24.34
C MET A 257 -9.20 -2.70 -24.09
N TYR A 258 -9.76 -2.64 -22.88
CA TYR A 258 -10.88 -3.50 -22.45
C TYR A 258 -12.20 -2.74 -22.21
N GLY A 259 -12.20 -1.41 -22.32
CA GLY A 259 -13.41 -0.57 -22.17
C GLY A 259 -14.01 -0.58 -20.76
N LYS A 260 -13.31 -1.14 -19.76
CA LYS A 260 -13.73 -1.19 -18.36
C LYS A 260 -12.60 -0.67 -17.47
N LEU A 261 -12.94 0.25 -16.57
CA LEU A 261 -12.06 0.66 -15.48
C LEU A 261 -12.05 -0.46 -14.42
N ILE A 262 -10.87 -0.97 -14.12
CA ILE A 262 -10.61 -1.96 -13.06
C ILE A 262 -9.72 -1.30 -12.00
#